data_AF-A0A846SY71-F1
#
_entry.id   AF-A0A846SY71-F1
#
_cell.length_a   1.000
_cell.length_b   1.000
_cell.length_c   1.000
_cell.angle_alpha   90.00
_cell.angle_beta   90.00
_cell.angle_gamma   90.00
#
_symmetry.space_group_name_H-M   'P 1'
#
loop_
_entity.id
_entity.type
_entity.pdbx_description
1 polymer ?
#
loop_
_entity_poly.entity_id
_entity_poly.type
_entity_poly.pdbx_seq_one_letter_code
_entity_poly.pdbx_strand_id
1 'polypeptide(L)'
;MSRAAELQINALLDAEKIERRAVYRPGEVCRLLRISPTTLRQLCELAEQPESSCKPPQSLESFRIGCHRRIEHSTLVNWLARNQSMEREE
;
A
#
# COMPACT_ATOMS: atom_id res chain seq x y z
N MET A 1 4.47 2.59 14.06
CA MET A 1 3.19 2.47 13.32
C MET A 1 2.33 3.65 13.73
N SER A 2 1.82 4.45 12.80
CA SER A 2 0.96 5.60 13.12
C SER A 2 -0.47 5.12 13.41
N ARG A 3 -0.98 5.41 14.60
CA ARG A 3 -2.36 5.04 15.00
C ARG A 3 -3.42 5.63 14.07
N ALA A 4 -3.16 6.82 13.51
CA ALA A 4 -4.06 7.46 12.55
C ALA A 4 -4.16 6.67 11.24
N ALA A 5 -3.01 6.20 10.72
CA ALA A 5 -2.97 5.41 9.50
C ALA A 5 -3.65 4.03 9.66
N GLU A 6 -3.54 3.41 10.84
CA GLU A 6 -4.27 2.18 11.17
C GLU A 6 -5.78 2.38 11.25
N LEU A 7 -6.25 3.50 11.80
CA LEU A 7 -7.68 3.80 11.84
C LEU A 7 -8.24 4.04 10.44
N GLN A 8 -7.50 4.76 9.60
CA GLN A 8 -7.93 5.04 8.24
C GLN A 8 -7.95 3.80 7.36
N ILE A 9 -6.92 2.94 7.42
CA ILE A 9 -6.96 1.68 6.66
C ILE A 9 -8.15 0.82 7.10
N ASN A 10 -8.50 0.80 8.39
CA ASN A 10 -9.68 0.08 8.87
C ASN A 10 -10.97 0.68 8.32
N ALA A 11 -11.07 2.02 8.26
CA ALA A 11 -12.20 2.71 7.68
C ALA A 11 -12.34 2.43 6.16
N LEU A 12 -11.21 2.40 5.43
CA LEU A 12 -11.20 2.05 4.00
C LEU A 12 -11.59 0.58 3.78
N LEU A 13 -11.12 -0.33 4.63
CA LEU A 13 -11.47 -1.75 4.56
C LEU A 13 -12.97 -1.97 4.81
N ASP A 14 -13.53 -1.28 5.80
CA ASP A 14 -14.96 -1.32 6.10
C ASP A 14 -15.81 -0.77 4.93
N ALA A 15 -15.40 0.38 4.37
CA ALA A 15 -16.06 1.00 3.23
C ALA A 15 -16.11 0.09 1.98
N GLU A 16 -15.01 -0.63 1.71
CA GLU A 16 -14.91 -1.55 0.57
C GLU A 16 -15.38 -2.98 0.90
N LYS A 17 -15.88 -3.22 2.12
CA LYS A 17 -16.31 -4.53 2.64
C LYS A 17 -15.24 -5.61 2.50
N ILE A 18 -13.98 -5.24 2.74
CA ILE A 18 -12.83 -6.14 2.71
C ILE A 18 -12.52 -6.57 4.15
N GLU A 19 -12.45 -7.88 4.40
CA GLU A 19 -12.05 -8.39 5.71
C GLU A 19 -10.62 -7.99 6.04
N ARG A 20 -10.39 -7.58 7.29
CA ARG A 20 -9.04 -7.29 7.78
C ARG A 20 -8.20 -8.56 7.76
N ARG A 21 -7.13 -8.55 6.97
CA ARG A 21 -6.17 -9.65 6.82
C ARG A 21 -4.76 -9.14 7.05
N ALA A 22 -3.86 -10.05 7.43
CA ALA A 22 -2.44 -9.75 7.51
C ALA A 22 -1.84 -9.45 6.13
N VAL A 23 -2.43 -10.03 5.07
CA VAL A 23 -1.94 -9.97 3.69
C VAL A 23 -3.11 -9.78 2.74
N TYR A 24 -2.96 -8.86 1.79
CA TYR A 24 -3.96 -8.55 0.76
C TYR A 24 -3.49 -8.93 -0.65
N ARG A 25 -4.46 -9.18 -1.51
CA ARG A 25 -4.24 -9.40 -2.95
C ARG A 25 -4.09 -8.07 -3.67
N PRO A 26 -3.39 -8.02 -4.83
CA PRO A 26 -3.24 -6.80 -5.60
C PRO A 26 -4.58 -6.18 -6.00
N GLY A 27 -5.57 -7.00 -6.37
CA GLY A 27 -6.91 -6.52 -6.71
C GLY A 27 -7.66 -5.91 -5.54
N GLU A 28 -7.48 -6.42 -4.32
CA GLU A 28 -8.06 -5.84 -3.10
C GLU A 28 -7.41 -4.49 -2.80
N VAL A 29 -6.08 -4.39 -2.95
CA VAL A 29 -5.35 -3.14 -2.75
C VAL A 29 -5.71 -2.09 -3.80
N CYS A 30 -5.88 -2.49 -5.07
CA CYS A 30 -6.34 -1.57 -6.12
C CYS A 30 -7.71 -0.98 -5.79
N ARG A 31 -8.66 -1.79 -5.29
CA ARG A 31 -9.98 -1.32 -4.87
C ARG A 31 -9.88 -0.40 -3.66
N LEU A 32 -9.14 -0.83 -2.64
CA LEU A 32 -8.94 -0.10 -1.39
C LEU A 32 -8.34 1.30 -1.61
N LEU A 33 -7.33 1.40 -2.47
CA LEU A 33 -6.64 2.66 -2.77
C LEU A 33 -7.25 3.41 -3.97
N ARG A 34 -8.27 2.83 -4.63
CA ARG A 34 -8.88 3.35 -5.87
C ARG A 34 -7.86 3.66 -6.96
N ILE A 35 -6.86 2.81 -7.11
CA ILE A 35 -5.80 2.93 -8.12
C ILE A 35 -5.90 1.84 -9.18
N SER A 36 -5.35 2.12 -10.35
CA SER A 36 -5.28 1.11 -11.42
C SER A 36 -4.25 0.01 -11.08
N PRO A 37 -4.41 -1.22 -11.62
CA PRO A 37 -3.39 -2.26 -11.50
C PRO A 37 -2.02 -1.85 -12.03
N THR A 38 -1.98 -0.97 -13.04
CA THR A 38 -0.76 -0.42 -13.61
C THR A 38 -0.05 0.50 -12.61
N THR A 39 -0.80 1.38 -11.94
CA THR A 39 -0.30 2.24 -10.87
C THR A 39 0.25 1.40 -9.72
N LEU A 40 -0.51 0.38 -9.27
CA LEU A 40 -0.05 -0.52 -8.22
C LEU A 40 1.27 -1.22 -8.60
N ARG A 41 1.39 -1.67 -9.85
CA ARG A 41 2.62 -2.30 -10.36
C ARG A 41 3.80 -1.33 -10.27
N GLN A 42 3.64 -0.10 -10.75
CA GLN A 42 4.68 0.92 -10.68
C GLN A 42 5.13 1.19 -9.23
N LEU A 43 4.19 1.34 -8.29
CA LEU A 43 4.51 1.54 -6.87
C LEU A 43 5.33 0.37 -6.28
N CYS A 44 5.03 -0.85 -6.73
CA CYS A 44 5.77 -2.04 -6.32
C CYS A 44 7.15 -2.12 -6.98
N GLU A 45 7.26 -1.77 -8.26
CA GLU A 45 8.54 -1.73 -8.99
C GLU A 45 9.50 -0.71 -8.36
N LEU A 46 8.98 0.43 -7.90
CA LEU A 46 9.75 1.43 -7.14
C LEU A 46 10.33 0.86 -5.82
N ALA A 47 9.66 -0.12 -5.21
CA ALA A 47 10.16 -0.79 -4.00
C ALA A 47 11.21 -1.88 -4.30
N GLU A 48 11.14 -2.47 -5.49
CA GLU A 48 12.06 -3.52 -5.98
C GLU A 48 13.39 -2.95 -6.52
N GLN A 49 13.51 -1.64 -6.74
CA GLN A 49 14.75 -1.05 -7.26
C GLN A 49 15.90 -1.14 -6.24
N PRO A 50 17.03 -1.78 -6.59
CA PRO A 50 18.08 -2.12 -5.63
C PRO A 50 19.00 -0.97 -5.21
N GLU A 51 19.00 0.19 -5.89
CA GLU A 51 20.10 1.16 -5.75
C GLU A 51 19.66 2.63 -5.82
N SER A 52 18.87 3.08 -4.85
CA SER A 52 18.83 4.52 -4.57
C SER A 52 18.80 4.72 -3.07
N SER A 53 19.80 5.43 -2.56
CA SER A 53 19.94 5.83 -1.15
C SER A 53 18.70 6.54 -0.58
N CYS A 54 17.76 6.93 -1.43
CA CYS A 54 16.40 7.31 -1.07
C CYS A 54 15.40 6.43 -1.83
N LYS A 55 14.89 5.37 -1.20
CA LYS A 55 13.65 4.74 -1.69
C LYS A 55 12.55 5.80 -1.70
N PRO A 56 11.82 5.97 -2.82
CA PRO A 56 10.79 7.00 -2.87
C PRO A 56 9.75 6.73 -1.77
N PRO A 57 9.22 7.76 -1.10
CA PRO A 57 8.27 7.60 0.01
C PRO A 57 6.97 6.89 -0.43
N GLN A 58 6.68 6.96 -1.73
CA GLN A 58 5.56 6.33 -2.42
C GLN A 58 5.80 4.85 -2.75
N SER A 59 6.98 4.29 -2.49
CA SER A 59 7.26 2.87 -2.76
C SER A 59 6.40 1.96 -1.88
N LEU A 60 5.74 0.98 -2.51
CA LEU A 60 4.90 0.00 -1.82
C LEU A 60 5.60 -1.36 -1.83
N GLU A 61 6.06 -1.80 -0.67
CA GLU A 61 6.70 -3.11 -0.57
C GLU A 61 5.66 -4.20 -0.80
N SER A 62 6.09 -5.21 -1.53
CA SER A 62 5.27 -6.38 -1.80
C SER A 62 6.17 -7.57 -1.99
N PHE A 63 5.66 -8.72 -1.62
CA PHE A 63 6.38 -9.97 -1.72
C PHE A 63 5.64 -10.89 -2.68
N ARG A 64 6.41 -11.76 -3.33
CA ARG A 64 5.87 -12.73 -4.29
C ARG A 64 5.80 -14.09 -3.61
N ILE A 65 4.62 -14.70 -3.62
CA ILE A 65 4.44 -16.10 -3.29
C ILE A 65 4.18 -16.83 -4.61
N GLY A 66 5.21 -17.51 -5.13
CA GLY A 66 5.18 -18.07 -6.49
C GLY A 66 4.97 -16.97 -7.53
N CYS A 67 3.90 -17.08 -8.32
CA CYS A 67 3.54 -16.08 -9.34
C CYS A 67 2.67 -14.93 -8.80
N HIS A 68 2.20 -15.01 -7.55
CA HIS A 68 1.22 -14.07 -7.01
C HIS A 68 1.89 -13.03 -6.11
N ARG A 69 1.70 -11.76 -6.45
CA ARG A 69 2.10 -10.65 -5.58
C ARG A 69 1.13 -10.54 -4.40
N ARG A 70 1.68 -10.21 -3.23
CA ARG A 70 0.98 -10.05 -1.96
C ARG A 70 1.54 -8.84 -1.23
N ILE A 71 0.66 -8.13 -0.52
CA ILE A 71 0.98 -6.88 0.16
C ILE A 71 0.59 -7.04 1.62
N GLU A 72 1.52 -6.81 2.53
CA GLU A 72 1.24 -6.90 3.97
C GLU A 72 0.44 -5.70 4.45
N HIS A 73 -0.38 -5.94 5.47
CA HIS A 73 -1.14 -4.89 6.14
C HIS A 73 -0.22 -3.82 6.76
N SER A 74 0.85 -4.26 7.44
CA SER A 74 1.89 -3.42 8.03
C SER A 74 2.52 -2.49 7.01
N THR A 75 2.87 -3.01 5.83
CA THR A 75 3.41 -2.22 4.72
C THR A 75 2.40 -1.22 4.21
N LEU A 76 1.13 -1.60 4.06
CA LEU A 76 0.10 -0.68 3.59
C LEU A 76 -0.12 0.48 4.57
N VAL A 77 -0.14 0.19 5.87
CA VAL A 77 -0.24 1.20 6.94
C VAL A 77 0.97 2.14 6.90
N ASN A 78 2.18 1.59 6.78
CA ASN A 78 3.40 2.39 6.67
C ASN A 78 3.38 3.27 5.41
N TRP A 79 2.95 2.71 4.28
CA TRP A 79 2.80 3.47 3.03
C TRP A 79 1.80 4.61 3.19
N LEU A 80 0.64 4.33 3.79
CA LEU A 80 -0.39 5.33 4.05
C LEU A 80 0.15 6.44 4.96
N ALA A 81 0.84 6.07 6.05
CA ALA A 81 1.47 7.04 6.95
C ALA A 81 2.50 7.94 6.24
N ARG A 82 3.28 7.38 5.30
CA ARG A 82 4.25 8.14 4.49
C ARG A 82 3.60 9.06 3.47
N ASN A 83 2.52 8.62 2.81
CA ASN A 83 1.88 9.35 1.73
C ASN A 83 0.82 10.36 2.23
N GLN A 84 0.18 10.12 3.37
CA GLN A 84 -0.72 11.10 4.00
C GLN A 84 0.01 12.25 4.69
N SER A 85 1.25 12.03 5.14
CA SER A 85 2.10 13.14 5.60
C SER A 85 2.39 14.14 4.46
N MET A 86 2.09 13.75 3.21
CA MET A 86 2.13 14.58 2.01
C MET A 86 0.72 14.95 1.50
N GLU A 87 -0.28 15.07 2.39
CA GLU A 87 -1.56 15.70 2.02
C GLU A 87 -1.32 17.17 1.65
N ARG A 88 -1.15 17.37 0.34
CA ARG A 88 -1.76 18.39 -0.52
C ARG A 88 -2.21 19.66 0.21
N GLU A 89 -1.36 20.69 0.12
CA GLU A 89 -1.85 22.05 -0.05
C GLU A 89 -2.64 22.10 -1.38
N GLU A 90 -3.98 22.05 -1.32
CA GLU A 90 -4.87 22.57 -2.37
C GLU A 90 -5.77 23.65 -1.77
#